data_AF-A0AA96LE29-F1
#
_entry.id   AF-A0AA96LE29-F1
#
_cell.length_a   1.000
_cell.length_b   1.000
_cell.length_c   1.000
_cell.angle_alpha   90.00
_cell.angle_beta   90.00
_cell.angle_gamma   90.00
#
_symmetry.space_group_name_H-M   'P 1'
#
loop_
_entity.id
_entity.type
_entity.pdbx_description
1 polymer ?
#
loop_
_entity_poly.entity_id
_entity_poly.type
_entity_poly.pdbx_seq_one_letter_code
_entity_poly.pdbx_strand_id
1 'polypeptide(L)'
;MKKICLVLSLLLATVPLSACGSSDPTSNSDNGTTLGEGSGKTIDSGASSPDPGSGKPTPTPKRQEGTADNPLTGTPKASGSPGGASASPSPAGKSVSADLLNTKGEKMGLAILTQEGDGLKIKVEAGGLTAGKHGIHLHQVGKCEAPDFKSAGDHLNPEKKQHGTGNPNGPHVGDLPNLEVGADGKVSVELKAMHTTLEKGAVNSLFDGDGTALVIHEGPDDMKSDPAGNSGGRVLCGVVK
;
A
#
# COMPACT_ATOMS: atom_id res chain seq x y z
N MET A 1 -28.76 46.73 26.10
CA MET A 1 -28.74 46.52 27.56
C MET A 1 -28.98 45.04 27.86
N LYS A 2 -28.24 44.49 28.85
CA LYS A 2 -28.17 43.08 29.34
C LYS A 2 -27.09 42.24 28.62
N LYS A 3 -25.80 42.26 29.03
CA LYS A 3 -25.12 41.65 30.21
C LYS A 3 -25.26 40.11 30.23
N ILE A 4 -24.25 39.37 29.76
CA ILE A 4 -23.14 38.72 30.52
C ILE A 4 -23.63 37.63 31.48
N CYS A 5 -23.21 36.37 31.23
CA CYS A 5 -22.75 35.43 32.24
C CYS A 5 -21.80 34.41 31.60
N LEU A 6 -20.51 34.70 31.70
CA LEU A 6 -19.40 33.77 31.52
C LEU A 6 -19.30 32.95 32.80
N VAL A 7 -19.46 31.62 32.73
CA VAL A 7 -19.17 30.73 33.86
C VAL A 7 -17.94 29.91 33.50
N LEU A 8 -16.79 30.49 33.85
CA LEU A 8 -15.50 29.81 33.89
C LEU A 8 -15.45 29.03 35.21
N SER A 9 -15.67 27.71 35.15
CA SER A 9 -15.42 26.83 36.30
C SER A 9 -14.06 26.16 36.14
N LEU A 10 -13.11 26.72 36.88
CA LEU A 10 -11.75 26.25 37.05
C LEU A 10 -11.77 25.17 38.15
N LEU A 11 -11.66 23.89 37.80
CA LEU A 11 -11.33 22.83 38.76
C LEU A 11 -9.82 22.56 38.70
N LEU A 12 -9.09 23.17 39.63
CA LEU A 12 -7.78 22.68 40.06
C LEU A 12 -8.00 21.44 40.94
N ALA A 13 -7.59 20.27 40.45
CA ALA A 13 -7.37 19.11 41.29
C ALA A 13 -5.86 18.91 41.45
N THR A 14 -5.43 19.05 42.70
CA THR A 14 -4.08 18.84 43.21
C THR A 14 -3.72 17.35 43.29
N VAL A 15 -2.46 17.08 42.95
CA VAL A 15 -1.58 15.89 43.11
C VAL A 15 -1.87 14.98 44.32
N PRO A 16 -1.49 13.69 44.26
CA PRO A 16 -0.16 13.34 44.78
C PRO A 16 0.71 12.48 43.87
N LEU A 17 1.98 12.90 43.88
CA LEU A 17 3.19 12.21 43.46
C LEU A 17 3.36 10.94 44.31
N SER A 18 3.55 9.78 43.69
CA SER A 18 4.16 8.61 44.33
C SER A 18 5.38 8.22 43.54
N ALA A 19 6.52 8.35 44.20
CA ALA A 19 7.83 7.95 43.73
C ALA A 19 8.29 6.69 44.47
N CYS A 20 9.15 5.96 43.76
CA CYS A 20 10.18 5.05 44.27
C CYS A 20 9.74 3.68 44.83
N GLY A 21 10.19 2.64 44.13
CA GLY A 21 10.20 1.26 44.58
C GLY A 21 11.28 0.50 43.81
N SER A 22 12.54 0.80 44.12
CA SER A 22 13.70 0.00 43.71
C SER A 22 13.83 -1.23 44.62
N SER A 23 14.01 -2.41 44.04
CA SER A 23 14.60 -3.58 44.71
C SER A 23 15.17 -4.54 43.68
N ASP A 24 16.51 -4.53 43.56
CA ASP A 24 17.34 -5.56 42.93
C ASP A 24 17.48 -6.81 43.87
N PRO A 25 18.43 -7.76 43.68
CA PRO A 25 18.11 -9.14 43.31
C PRO A 25 18.53 -10.16 44.40
N THR A 26 18.01 -11.39 44.34
CA THR A 26 18.54 -12.57 45.04
C THR A 26 18.46 -13.75 44.06
N SER A 27 19.56 -14.22 43.49
CA SER A 27 20.52 -15.21 44.00
C SER A 27 19.90 -16.57 44.32
N ASN A 28 20.25 -17.58 43.50
CA ASN A 28 20.54 -18.99 43.81
C ASN A 28 20.82 -19.65 42.43
N SER A 29 22.01 -20.12 42.05
CA SER A 29 23.01 -20.98 42.71
C SER A 29 22.38 -22.27 43.28
N ASP A 30 22.37 -23.35 42.51
CA ASP A 30 23.41 -24.40 42.55
C ASP A 30 22.96 -25.75 41.95
N ASN A 31 23.96 -26.45 41.41
CA ASN A 31 24.10 -27.89 41.14
C ASN A 31 23.30 -28.50 39.98
N GLY A 32 23.89 -29.33 39.11
CA GLY A 32 25.22 -29.92 39.10
C GLY A 32 25.26 -31.09 38.11
N THR A 33 26.30 -31.08 37.27
CA THR A 33 27.16 -32.19 36.80
C THR A 33 26.62 -33.62 36.63
N THR A 34 26.77 -34.19 35.42
CA THR A 34 27.47 -35.46 35.05
C THR A 34 27.29 -35.67 33.54
N LEU A 35 28.32 -35.59 32.68
CA LEU A 35 29.40 -36.55 32.32
C LEU A 35 28.95 -37.87 31.66
N GLY A 36 29.54 -38.14 30.48
CA GLY A 36 29.52 -39.39 29.71
C GLY A 36 29.41 -39.10 28.19
N GLU A 37 30.50 -38.90 27.45
CA GLU A 37 31.25 -39.95 26.69
C GLU A 37 30.32 -40.92 25.95
N GLY A 38 30.39 -41.16 24.64
CA GLY A 38 31.37 -40.88 23.61
C GLY A 38 31.03 -41.76 22.39
N SER A 39 31.95 -41.78 21.42
CA SER A 39 32.02 -42.70 20.28
C SER A 39 31.26 -42.30 19.02
N GLY A 40 32.05 -41.86 18.04
CA GLY A 40 31.59 -41.52 16.71
C GLY A 40 31.29 -42.72 15.81
N LYS A 41 30.78 -42.40 14.63
CA LYS A 41 30.89 -43.25 13.45
C LYS A 41 30.87 -42.38 12.20
N THR A 42 32.02 -42.33 11.55
CA THR A 42 32.22 -41.93 10.15
C THR A 42 31.73 -43.03 9.22
N ILE A 43 30.94 -42.68 8.20
CA ILE A 43 30.78 -43.38 6.91
C ILE A 43 30.47 -42.27 5.88
N ASP A 44 31.40 -41.94 4.99
CA ASP A 44 31.70 -42.58 3.70
C ASP A 44 30.78 -42.12 2.56
N SER A 45 31.42 -41.35 1.68
CA SER A 45 31.32 -41.23 0.22
C SER A 45 30.13 -41.86 -0.51
N GLY A 46 29.50 -41.04 -1.35
CA GLY A 46 28.54 -41.50 -2.35
C GLY A 46 28.30 -40.44 -3.42
N ALA A 47 29.28 -40.26 -4.30
CA ALA A 47 29.12 -39.52 -5.55
C ALA A 47 28.07 -40.21 -6.44
N SER A 48 27.19 -39.44 -7.08
CA SER A 48 26.56 -39.79 -8.37
C SER A 48 25.81 -38.59 -8.96
N SER A 49 26.49 -37.90 -9.87
CA SER A 49 25.85 -37.30 -11.06
C SER A 49 25.97 -38.32 -12.20
N PRO A 50 24.94 -38.45 -13.06
CA PRO A 50 25.08 -37.99 -14.46
C PRO A 50 23.79 -37.28 -14.95
N ASP A 51 23.87 -36.08 -15.56
CA ASP A 51 24.09 -35.77 -17.00
C ASP A 51 22.73 -35.40 -17.70
N PRO A 52 22.67 -34.70 -18.87
CA PRO A 52 21.76 -33.57 -19.05
C PRO A 52 20.71 -33.85 -20.14
N GLY A 53 19.45 -33.52 -19.85
CA GLY A 53 18.35 -33.66 -20.81
C GLY A 53 18.28 -32.49 -21.78
N SER A 54 18.87 -32.67 -22.97
CA SER A 54 18.74 -31.80 -24.13
C SER A 54 17.30 -31.73 -24.64
N GLY A 55 16.69 -30.53 -24.65
CA GLY A 55 15.38 -30.23 -25.23
C GLY A 55 15.47 -29.04 -26.18
N LYS A 56 15.58 -29.38 -27.47
CA LYS A 56 15.73 -28.60 -28.70
C LYS A 56 15.00 -27.23 -28.78
N PRO A 57 15.63 -26.20 -29.40
CA PRO A 57 15.02 -24.91 -29.68
C PRO A 57 14.03 -24.98 -30.87
N THR A 58 12.90 -24.28 -30.74
CA THR A 58 11.90 -24.08 -31.80
C THR A 58 12.21 -22.76 -32.53
N PRO A 59 12.13 -22.72 -33.87
CA PRO A 59 12.76 -21.68 -34.67
C PRO A 59 11.97 -20.37 -34.72
N THR A 60 12.72 -19.27 -34.64
CA THR A 60 12.38 -17.91 -35.04
C THR A 60 11.96 -17.86 -36.51
N PRO A 61 10.82 -17.26 -36.89
CA PRO A 61 10.60 -16.85 -38.26
C PRO A 61 11.37 -15.56 -38.55
N LYS A 62 12.15 -15.62 -39.64
CA LYS A 62 13.00 -14.56 -40.16
C LYS A 62 12.21 -13.31 -40.55
N ARG A 63 12.81 -12.17 -40.20
CA ARG A 63 12.71 -10.87 -40.85
C ARG A 63 12.74 -11.03 -42.38
N GLN A 64 11.69 -10.58 -43.07
CA GLN A 64 11.78 -10.23 -44.48
C GLN A 64 11.92 -8.72 -44.59
N GLU A 65 13.10 -8.33 -45.06
CA GLU A 65 13.47 -7.00 -45.51
C GLU A 65 13.05 -6.92 -46.97
N GLY A 66 12.09 -6.03 -47.26
CA GLY A 66 11.62 -5.74 -48.60
C GLY A 66 11.80 -4.25 -48.86
N THR A 67 12.91 -3.90 -49.47
CA THR A 67 13.17 -2.63 -50.15
C THR A 67 12.47 -2.65 -51.51
N ALA A 68 11.70 -1.60 -51.81
CA ALA A 68 11.45 -1.14 -53.18
C ALA A 68 10.87 0.27 -53.15
N ASP A 69 11.72 1.22 -53.52
CA ASP A 69 11.39 2.56 -53.98
C ASP A 69 10.59 2.49 -55.29
N ASN A 70 9.51 3.26 -55.44
CA ASN A 70 9.45 4.37 -56.40
C ASN A 70 8.11 5.15 -56.34
N PRO A 71 8.11 6.44 -56.76
CA PRO A 71 7.00 7.37 -56.63
C PRO A 71 6.13 7.43 -57.90
N LEU A 72 4.87 7.88 -57.77
CA LEU A 72 4.29 8.94 -58.62
C LEU A 72 2.83 9.24 -58.20
N THR A 73 2.61 10.53 -57.91
CA THR A 73 1.48 11.36 -58.38
C THR A 73 0.06 10.79 -58.48
N GLY A 74 -0.85 11.39 -57.71
CA GLY A 74 -2.29 11.34 -58.01
C GLY A 74 -3.13 12.00 -56.92
N THR A 75 -3.35 13.30 -57.01
CA THR A 75 -4.54 13.95 -56.41
C THR A 75 -5.78 13.44 -57.16
N PRO A 76 -6.89 13.14 -56.45
CA PRO A 76 -7.97 14.12 -56.50
C PRO A 76 -8.84 14.22 -55.23
N LYS A 77 -9.30 15.46 -55.02
CA LYS A 77 -10.68 15.85 -54.69
C LYS A 77 -11.26 15.53 -53.30
N ALA A 78 -11.54 16.64 -52.61
CA ALA A 78 -12.38 16.81 -51.45
C ALA A 78 -13.70 16.01 -51.47
N SER A 79 -14.01 15.39 -50.34
CA SER A 79 -15.37 15.14 -49.88
C SER A 79 -15.38 15.28 -48.35
N GLY A 80 -16.26 16.13 -47.86
CA GLY A 80 -16.36 16.49 -46.44
C GLY A 80 -16.73 15.30 -45.56
N SER A 81 -16.31 15.38 -44.30
CA SER A 81 -16.89 14.61 -43.21
C SER A 81 -17.27 15.53 -42.06
N PRO A 82 -18.36 15.20 -41.37
CA PRO A 82 -19.15 16.11 -40.54
C PRO A 82 -18.46 16.39 -39.20
N GLY A 83 -18.92 17.47 -38.56
CA GLY A 83 -18.38 18.04 -37.34
C GLY A 83 -17.99 17.01 -36.29
N GLY A 84 -16.72 17.09 -35.88
CA GLY A 84 -16.27 16.50 -34.64
C GLY A 84 -17.11 17.06 -33.52
N ALA A 85 -17.99 16.22 -32.98
CA ALA A 85 -18.62 16.46 -31.69
C ALA A 85 -17.49 16.68 -30.68
N SER A 86 -17.36 17.93 -30.25
CA SER A 86 -16.58 18.28 -29.08
C SER A 86 -17.18 17.48 -27.93
N ALA A 87 -16.52 16.38 -27.56
CA ALA A 87 -16.86 15.60 -26.39
C ALA A 87 -16.78 16.57 -25.21
N SER A 88 -17.96 16.97 -24.72
CA SER A 88 -18.06 17.82 -23.55
C SER A 88 -17.35 17.09 -22.41
N PRO A 89 -16.41 17.73 -21.68
CA PRO A 89 -15.74 17.08 -20.57
C PRO A 89 -16.82 16.65 -19.58
N SER A 90 -16.91 15.33 -19.34
CA SER A 90 -17.73 14.79 -18.26
C SER A 90 -17.37 15.55 -16.98
N PRO A 91 -18.36 16.00 -16.18
CA PRO A 91 -18.07 16.76 -14.96
C PRO A 91 -17.07 15.98 -14.11
N ALA A 92 -15.89 16.55 -13.89
CA ALA A 92 -14.85 15.93 -13.10
C ALA A 92 -15.40 15.73 -11.67
N GLY A 93 -15.46 14.46 -11.23
CA GLY A 93 -15.88 14.11 -9.88
C GLY A 93 -15.03 14.82 -8.83
N LYS A 94 -15.57 15.01 -7.62
CA LYS A 94 -14.82 15.54 -6.47
C LYS A 94 -13.50 14.77 -6.34
N SER A 95 -12.39 15.48 -6.22
CA SER A 95 -11.05 14.89 -6.16
C SER A 95 -10.26 15.47 -5.01
N VAL A 96 -9.44 14.62 -4.39
CA VAL A 96 -8.57 14.94 -3.24
C VAL A 96 -7.21 14.28 -3.46
N SER A 97 -6.23 14.64 -2.64
CA SER A 97 -4.83 14.25 -2.87
C SER A 97 -4.14 13.75 -1.61
N ALA A 98 -3.09 12.95 -1.78
CA ALA A 98 -2.20 12.53 -0.71
C ALA A 98 -0.75 12.59 -1.19
N ASP A 99 0.06 13.47 -0.59
CA ASP A 99 1.51 13.48 -0.80
C ASP A 99 2.12 12.25 -0.11
N LEU A 100 2.80 11.38 -0.86
CA LEU A 100 3.38 10.15 -0.32
C LEU A 100 4.77 10.43 0.25
N LEU A 101 4.93 10.26 1.56
CA LEU A 101 6.18 10.48 2.28
C LEU A 101 6.84 9.15 2.65
N ASN A 102 8.17 9.07 2.56
CA ASN A 102 8.91 7.92 3.08
C ASN A 102 9.21 8.03 4.58
N THR A 103 9.85 7.00 5.13
CA THR A 103 10.22 6.88 6.54
C THR A 103 11.20 7.96 7.05
N LYS A 104 11.70 8.83 6.16
CA LYS A 104 12.53 10.01 6.46
C LYS A 104 11.77 11.33 6.32
N GLY A 105 10.49 11.28 5.94
CA GLY A 105 9.66 12.47 5.68
C GLY A 105 9.86 13.09 4.29
N GLU A 106 10.58 12.41 3.39
CA GLU A 106 10.82 12.90 2.03
C GLU A 106 9.63 12.56 1.12
N LYS A 107 9.21 13.52 0.27
CA LYS A 107 8.13 13.29 -0.68
C LYS A 107 8.62 12.39 -1.82
N MET A 108 8.01 11.23 -1.96
CA MET A 108 8.32 10.20 -2.95
C MET A 108 7.28 10.08 -4.06
N GLY A 109 6.13 10.76 -3.92
CA GLY A 109 5.05 10.62 -4.87
C GLY A 109 3.79 11.42 -4.52
N LEU A 110 2.74 11.13 -5.27
CA LEU A 110 1.41 11.70 -5.12
C LEU A 110 0.36 10.65 -5.45
N ALA A 111 -0.69 10.58 -4.64
CA ALA A 111 -1.92 9.89 -4.98
C ALA A 111 -3.06 10.90 -5.18
N ILE A 112 -3.86 10.71 -6.23
CA ILE A 112 -5.08 11.48 -6.50
C ILE A 112 -6.27 10.54 -6.40
N LEU A 113 -7.21 10.85 -5.52
CA LEU A 113 -8.43 10.09 -5.30
C LEU A 113 -9.61 10.87 -5.87
N THR A 114 -10.33 10.30 -6.82
CA THR A 114 -11.49 10.91 -7.47
C THR A 114 -12.74 10.08 -7.21
N GLN A 115 -13.82 10.73 -6.78
CA GLN A 115 -15.11 10.06 -6.64
C GLN A 115 -15.60 9.55 -7.99
N GLU A 116 -15.87 8.23 -8.08
CA GLU A 116 -16.35 7.58 -9.30
C GLU A 116 -17.32 6.44 -8.98
N GLY A 117 -18.61 6.66 -9.26
CA GLY A 117 -19.65 5.68 -9.00
C GLY A 117 -19.74 5.32 -7.51
N ASP A 118 -19.70 4.01 -7.22
CA ASP A 118 -19.79 3.40 -5.90
C ASP A 118 -18.45 3.34 -5.14
N GLY A 119 -17.43 4.05 -5.60
CA GLY A 119 -16.11 4.03 -5.01
C GLY A 119 -15.24 5.21 -5.42
N LEU A 120 -13.95 5.05 -5.23
CA LEU A 120 -12.93 6.01 -5.64
C LEU A 120 -12.02 5.40 -6.70
N LYS A 121 -11.68 6.21 -7.69
CA LYS A 121 -10.52 5.97 -8.54
C LYS A 121 -9.30 6.60 -7.88
N ILE A 122 -8.24 5.81 -7.68
CA ILE A 122 -7.00 6.24 -7.05
C ILE A 122 -5.88 6.14 -8.08
N LYS A 123 -5.36 7.28 -8.51
CA LYS A 123 -4.13 7.34 -9.32
C LYS A 123 -2.94 7.49 -8.40
N VAL A 124 -1.98 6.57 -8.48
CA VAL A 124 -0.77 6.58 -7.66
C VAL A 124 0.44 6.75 -8.56
N GLU A 125 1.25 7.76 -8.28
CA GLU A 125 2.57 7.96 -8.86
C GLU A 125 3.59 8.05 -7.73
N ALA A 126 4.49 7.08 -7.65
CA ALA A 126 5.49 7.01 -6.57
C ALA A 126 6.83 6.45 -7.06
N GLY A 127 7.89 6.78 -6.33
CA GLY A 127 9.24 6.27 -6.56
C GLY A 127 9.97 5.87 -5.28
N GLY A 128 11.17 5.33 -5.44
CA GLY A 128 12.02 4.88 -4.32
C GLY A 128 11.49 3.65 -3.59
N LEU A 129 10.67 2.85 -4.27
CA LEU A 129 10.24 1.53 -3.83
C LEU A 129 11.20 0.47 -4.38
N THR A 130 11.21 -0.71 -3.76
CA THR A 130 11.89 -1.87 -4.33
C THR A 130 11.11 -2.41 -5.53
N ALA A 131 11.77 -3.11 -6.45
CA ALA A 131 11.08 -3.75 -7.56
C ALA A 131 10.22 -4.92 -7.06
N GLY A 132 9.04 -5.10 -7.66
CA GLY A 132 8.10 -6.18 -7.33
C GLY A 132 6.79 -5.68 -6.73
N LYS A 133 6.09 -6.57 -6.02
CA LYS A 133 4.76 -6.30 -5.49
C LYS A 133 4.79 -5.63 -4.13
N HIS A 134 3.92 -4.64 -3.96
CA HIS A 134 3.75 -3.90 -2.72
C HIS A 134 2.27 -3.80 -2.34
N GLY A 135 1.92 -4.19 -1.11
CA GLY A 135 0.60 -3.95 -0.53
C GLY A 135 0.32 -2.46 -0.41
N ILE A 136 -0.92 -2.05 -0.62
CA ILE A 136 -1.37 -0.68 -0.47
C ILE A 136 -2.75 -0.66 0.17
N HIS A 137 -2.95 0.16 1.19
CA HIS A 137 -4.20 0.18 1.96
C HIS A 137 -4.59 1.60 2.34
N LEU A 138 -5.90 1.84 2.46
CA LEU A 138 -6.43 2.99 3.18
C LEU A 138 -6.47 2.66 4.68
N HIS A 139 -5.92 3.54 5.49
CA HIS A 139 -5.83 3.42 6.94
C HIS A 139 -6.75 4.42 7.65
N GLN A 140 -7.28 4.01 8.80
CA GLN A 140 -8.37 4.69 9.51
C GLN A 140 -8.01 6.02 10.19
N VAL A 141 -6.75 6.46 10.15
CA VAL A 141 -6.32 7.74 10.73
C VAL A 141 -5.49 8.51 9.71
N GLY A 142 -5.84 9.78 9.50
CA GLY A 142 -5.15 10.72 8.62
C GLY A 142 -3.83 11.24 9.21
N LYS A 143 -2.94 10.34 9.63
CA LYS A 143 -1.61 10.67 10.19
C LYS A 143 -0.52 9.80 9.58
N CYS A 144 0.63 10.41 9.29
CA CYS A 144 1.80 9.76 8.70
C CYS A 144 3.07 10.14 9.48
N GLU A 145 3.12 9.78 10.76
CA GLU A 145 4.31 10.02 11.60
C GLU A 145 5.39 8.98 11.29
N ALA A 146 6.52 9.45 10.76
CA ALA A 146 7.70 8.64 10.50
C ALA A 146 8.37 8.17 11.81
N PRO A 147 9.14 7.07 11.79
CA PRO A 147 9.53 6.30 10.61
C PRO A 147 8.61 5.11 10.29
N ASP A 148 7.76 4.67 11.22
CA ASP A 148 7.01 3.41 11.07
C ASP A 148 5.55 3.60 10.65
N PHE A 149 5.06 4.84 10.61
CA PHE A 149 3.70 5.20 10.21
C PHE A 149 2.60 4.48 10.99
N LYS A 150 2.88 4.01 12.21
CA LYS A 150 1.86 3.37 13.06
C LYS A 150 0.73 4.32 13.45
N SER A 151 1.00 5.62 13.45
CA SER A 151 0.00 6.68 13.71
C SER A 151 -1.17 6.68 12.71
N ALA A 152 -1.03 6.07 11.53
CA ALA A 152 -2.13 5.87 10.59
C ALA A 152 -3.19 4.88 11.11
N GLY A 153 -2.90 4.10 12.16
CA GLY A 153 -3.80 3.09 12.70
C GLY A 153 -3.93 1.85 11.83
N ASP A 154 -5.01 1.08 12.00
CA ASP A 154 -5.33 -0.12 11.22
C ASP A 154 -5.95 0.24 9.85
N HIS A 155 -6.28 -0.77 9.04
CA HIS A 155 -6.98 -0.56 7.77
C HIS A 155 -8.36 0.06 8.02
N LEU A 156 -8.83 0.87 7.09
CA LEU A 156 -10.18 1.43 7.11
C LEU A 156 -11.20 0.28 7.03
N ASN A 157 -11.85 -0.02 8.15
CA ASN A 157 -12.73 -1.19 8.30
C ASN A 157 -14.01 -0.87 9.11
N PRO A 158 -14.87 0.04 8.63
CA PRO A 158 -16.13 0.37 9.32
C PRO A 158 -17.09 -0.82 9.43
N GLU A 159 -16.97 -1.81 8.54
CA GLU A 159 -17.80 -3.02 8.49
C GLU A 159 -17.31 -4.14 9.42
N LYS A 160 -16.15 -3.98 10.08
CA LYS A 160 -15.55 -4.97 10.99
C LYS A 160 -15.35 -6.36 10.35
N LYS A 161 -14.96 -6.36 9.08
CA LYS A 161 -14.61 -7.57 8.32
C LYS A 161 -13.18 -8.03 8.63
N GLN A 162 -12.82 -9.20 8.12
CA GLN A 162 -11.42 -9.65 8.08
C GLN A 162 -10.71 -9.08 6.85
N HIS A 163 -9.39 -9.17 6.83
CA HIS A 163 -8.52 -8.71 5.75
C HIS A 163 -8.66 -9.60 4.51
N GLY A 164 -8.60 -8.96 3.34
CA GLY A 164 -8.24 -9.59 2.09
C GLY A 164 -9.41 -10.16 1.29
N THR A 165 -9.37 -9.96 -0.02
CA THR A 165 -10.40 -10.45 -0.96
C THR A 165 -10.39 -11.97 -1.14
N GLY A 166 -9.28 -12.63 -0.79
CA GLY A 166 -9.14 -14.08 -0.72
C GLY A 166 -9.60 -14.69 0.60
N ASN A 167 -10.05 -13.88 1.56
CA ASN A 167 -10.65 -14.34 2.81
C ASN A 167 -12.19 -14.30 2.70
N PRO A 168 -12.92 -15.42 2.93
CA PRO A 168 -14.37 -15.44 2.85
C PRO A 168 -15.08 -14.51 3.86
N ASN A 169 -14.40 -14.09 4.92
CA ASN A 169 -14.92 -13.12 5.90
C ASN A 169 -14.46 -11.67 5.63
N GLY A 170 -13.71 -11.45 4.55
CA GLY A 170 -13.21 -10.15 4.14
C GLY A 170 -13.99 -9.53 2.97
N PRO A 171 -13.41 -8.52 2.29
CA PRO A 171 -12.22 -7.75 2.66
C PRO A 171 -12.55 -6.56 3.59
N HIS A 172 -11.53 -5.87 4.11
CA HIS A 172 -11.72 -4.51 4.62
C HIS A 172 -12.08 -3.56 3.48
N VAL A 173 -12.78 -2.48 3.79
CA VAL A 173 -13.08 -1.40 2.83
C VAL A 173 -11.80 -0.71 2.34
N GLY A 174 -10.77 -0.67 3.18
CA GLY A 174 -9.47 -0.09 2.86
C GLY A 174 -8.51 -1.01 2.09
N ASP A 175 -8.86 -2.27 1.83
CA ASP A 175 -7.98 -3.18 1.10
C ASP A 175 -7.98 -2.87 -0.39
N LEU A 176 -6.79 -2.77 -1.00
CA LEU A 176 -6.62 -2.48 -2.42
C LEU A 176 -5.74 -3.55 -3.08
N PRO A 177 -5.82 -3.72 -4.41
CA PRO A 177 -4.90 -4.59 -5.13
C PRO A 177 -3.44 -4.13 -4.96
N ASN A 178 -2.52 -5.10 -4.90
CA ASN A 178 -1.08 -4.83 -4.90
C ASN A 178 -0.66 -3.88 -6.04
N LEU A 179 0.29 -3.01 -5.73
CA LEU A 179 1.09 -2.31 -6.73
C LEU A 179 2.09 -3.29 -7.36
N GLU A 180 2.42 -3.08 -8.64
CA GLU A 180 3.53 -3.73 -9.32
C GLU A 180 4.58 -2.67 -9.67
N VAL A 181 5.68 -2.65 -8.93
CA VAL A 181 6.74 -1.64 -9.06
C VAL A 181 7.80 -2.14 -10.05
N GLY A 182 8.16 -1.27 -10.99
CA GLY A 182 9.19 -1.56 -12.00
C GLY A 182 10.60 -1.69 -11.43
N ALA A 183 11.52 -2.19 -12.25
CA ALA A 183 12.94 -2.32 -11.88
C ALA A 183 13.63 -0.97 -11.57
N ASP A 184 13.05 0.14 -12.02
CA ASP A 184 13.50 1.51 -11.71
C ASP A 184 12.98 2.04 -10.36
N GLY A 185 12.24 1.22 -9.61
CA GLY A 185 11.69 1.55 -8.31
C GLY A 185 10.52 2.54 -8.36
N LYS A 186 9.85 2.64 -9.52
CA LYS A 186 8.72 3.54 -9.75
C LYS A 186 7.44 2.79 -10.08
N VAL A 187 6.32 3.44 -9.81
CA VAL A 187 4.97 2.98 -10.15
C VAL A 187 4.11 4.16 -10.60
N SER A 188 3.31 3.94 -11.65
CA SER A 188 2.24 4.82 -12.10
C SER A 188 1.05 3.94 -12.44
N VAL A 189 0.02 3.96 -11.61
CA VAL A 189 -1.12 3.03 -11.72
C VAL A 189 -2.42 3.69 -11.31
N GLU A 190 -3.52 3.14 -11.81
CA GLU A 190 -4.89 3.48 -11.41
C GLU A 190 -5.52 2.28 -10.69
N LEU A 191 -6.02 2.50 -9.49
CA LEU A 191 -6.71 1.53 -8.65
C LEU A 191 -8.16 1.97 -8.41
N LYS A 192 -9.02 1.01 -8.06
CA LYS A 192 -10.42 1.27 -7.70
C LYS A 192 -10.65 0.84 -6.25
N ALA A 193 -11.04 1.76 -5.38
CA ALA A 193 -11.41 1.50 -3.98
C ALA A 193 -12.93 1.39 -3.88
N MET A 194 -13.46 0.16 -3.81
CA MET A 194 -14.92 -0.08 -3.79
C MET A 194 -15.53 0.24 -2.44
N HIS A 195 -16.78 0.70 -2.49
CA HIS A 195 -17.56 1.03 -1.31
C HIS A 195 -16.91 2.10 -0.41
N THR A 196 -16.12 3.00 -1.01
CA THR A 196 -15.54 4.18 -0.36
C THR A 196 -16.11 5.47 -0.94
N THR A 197 -16.09 6.56 -0.17
CA THR A 197 -16.63 7.85 -0.64
C THR A 197 -15.86 9.04 -0.06
N LEU A 198 -15.89 10.16 -0.77
CA LEU A 198 -15.44 11.48 -0.30
C LEU A 198 -16.59 12.29 0.34
N GLU A 199 -17.80 11.72 0.39
CA GLU A 199 -18.94 12.36 1.01
C GLU A 199 -18.84 12.34 2.54
N LYS A 200 -18.62 13.52 3.12
CA LYS A 200 -18.55 13.71 4.57
C LYS A 200 -19.82 13.20 5.25
N GLY A 201 -19.64 12.44 6.33
CA GLY A 201 -20.75 11.88 7.13
C GLY A 201 -21.28 10.53 6.64
N ALA A 202 -20.84 10.03 5.48
CA ALA A 202 -21.10 8.66 5.09
C ALA A 202 -20.26 7.67 5.92
N VAL A 203 -20.77 6.46 6.14
CA VAL A 203 -20.12 5.42 6.98
C VAL A 203 -18.73 5.04 6.45
N ASN A 204 -18.56 4.99 5.13
CA ASN A 204 -17.31 4.63 4.46
C ASN A 204 -16.60 5.87 3.87
N SER A 205 -16.81 7.03 4.49
CA SER A 205 -16.18 8.29 4.10
C SER A 205 -14.70 8.31 4.46
N LEU A 206 -13.84 8.79 3.56
CA LEU A 206 -12.42 9.05 3.88
C LEU A 206 -12.21 10.30 4.75
N PHE A 207 -13.26 11.07 4.98
CA PHE A 207 -13.27 12.30 5.77
C PHE A 207 -14.15 12.18 7.01
N ASP A 208 -13.99 11.09 7.77
CA ASP A 208 -14.52 11.03 9.12
C ASP A 208 -13.72 11.95 10.08
N GLY A 209 -13.95 11.82 11.40
CA GLY A 209 -13.30 12.66 12.39
C GLY A 209 -11.79 12.46 12.51
N ASP A 210 -11.28 11.28 12.18
CA ASP A 210 -9.87 10.91 12.28
C ASP A 210 -9.13 11.06 10.95
N GLY A 211 -9.88 11.16 9.85
CA GLY A 211 -9.35 11.26 8.49
C GLY A 211 -8.85 9.92 7.97
N THR A 212 -8.15 9.93 6.84
CA THR A 212 -7.63 8.70 6.23
C THR A 212 -6.22 8.92 5.71
N ALA A 213 -5.39 7.89 5.81
CA ALA A 213 -4.08 7.84 5.17
C ALA A 213 -4.01 6.72 4.14
N LEU A 214 -3.29 6.93 3.04
CA LEU A 214 -2.93 5.88 2.08
C LEU A 214 -1.52 5.40 2.41
N VAL A 215 -1.35 4.10 2.64
CA VAL A 215 -0.08 3.50 3.06
C VAL A 215 0.34 2.46 2.05
N ILE A 216 1.62 2.49 1.65
CA ILE A 216 2.27 1.46 0.83
C ILE A 216 3.23 0.68 1.73
N HIS A 217 3.19 -0.64 1.63
CA HIS A 217 3.96 -1.57 2.43
C HIS A 217 5.25 -2.03 1.76
N GLU A 218 6.16 -2.64 2.52
CA GLU A 218 7.47 -3.09 2.04
C GLU A 218 7.39 -4.30 1.10
N GLY A 219 6.39 -5.16 1.29
CA GLY A 219 6.21 -6.39 0.54
C GLY A 219 4.78 -6.55 0.02
N PRO A 220 4.50 -7.69 -0.65
CA PRO A 220 3.19 -7.97 -1.21
C PRO A 220 2.15 -8.25 -0.13
N ASP A 221 0.92 -7.80 -0.36
CA ASP A 221 -0.28 -8.31 0.30
C ASP A 221 -0.63 -9.69 -0.27
N ASP A 222 -0.76 -10.71 0.59
CA ASP A 222 -1.22 -12.06 0.22
C ASP A 222 -2.73 -12.15 -0.05
N MET A 223 -3.44 -11.04 0.12
CA MET A 223 -4.87 -10.81 -0.05
C MET A 223 -5.75 -11.70 0.83
N LYS A 224 -5.24 -12.22 1.96
CA LYS A 224 -5.98 -13.21 2.76
C LYS A 224 -5.71 -13.18 4.26
N SER A 225 -4.47 -13.00 4.68
CA SER A 225 -4.07 -13.17 6.07
C SER A 225 -4.49 -11.97 6.92
N ASP A 226 -5.17 -12.23 8.03
CA ASP A 226 -5.44 -11.19 9.02
C ASP A 226 -4.18 -10.77 9.78
N PRO A 227 -4.04 -9.48 10.18
CA PRO A 227 -4.98 -8.38 9.93
C PRO A 227 -4.63 -7.53 8.69
N ALA A 228 -3.53 -7.81 7.98
CA ALA A 228 -2.95 -6.89 6.99
C ALA A 228 -2.18 -7.60 5.85
N GLY A 229 -2.50 -8.86 5.60
CA GLY A 229 -2.04 -9.56 4.40
C GLY A 229 -0.57 -9.95 4.37
N ASN A 230 0.10 -9.98 5.53
CA ASN A 230 1.54 -10.20 5.64
C ASN A 230 2.40 -9.24 4.78
N SER A 231 1.90 -8.03 4.53
CA SER A 231 2.55 -7.04 3.66
C SER A 231 3.84 -6.44 4.23
N GLY A 232 4.15 -6.71 5.50
CA GLY A 232 5.33 -6.20 6.20
C GLY A 232 5.21 -4.73 6.61
N GLY A 233 6.36 -4.09 6.83
CA GLY A 233 6.48 -2.69 7.26
C GLY A 233 5.83 -1.67 6.33
N ARG A 234 5.54 -0.48 6.86
CA ARG A 234 4.94 0.65 6.11
C ARG A 234 6.07 1.53 5.56
N VAL A 235 6.19 1.67 4.25
CA VAL A 235 7.33 2.33 3.60
C VAL A 235 7.00 3.71 3.02
N LEU A 236 5.76 3.91 2.57
CA LEU A 236 5.24 5.23 2.20
C LEU A 236 3.90 5.48 2.89
N CYS A 237 3.63 6.72 3.26
CA CYS A 237 2.35 7.13 3.84
C CYS A 237 1.96 8.52 3.31
N GLY A 238 0.70 8.71 2.94
CA GLY A 238 0.15 10.02 2.58
C GLY A 238 -1.21 10.28 3.20
N VAL A 239 -1.35 11.40 3.89
CA VAL A 239 -2.64 11.86 4.45
C VAL A 239 -3.55 12.36 3.32
N VAL A 240 -4.77 11.85 3.26
CA VAL A 240 -5.79 12.24 2.27
C VAL A 240 -6.39 13.59 2.65
N LYS A 241 -6.30 14.59 1.76
CA LYS A 241 -6.74 15.99 1.97
C LYS A 241 -7.26 16.65 0.71
#